data_AF-A0A9P9SYH9-F1
#
_entry.id   AF-A0A9P9SYH9-F1
#
_cell.length_a   1.000
_cell.length_b   1.000
_cell.length_c   1.000
_cell.angle_alpha   90.00
_cell.angle_beta   90.00
_cell.angle_gamma   90.00
#
_symmetry.space_group_name_H-M   'P 1'
#
loop_
_entity.id
_entity.type
_entity.pdbx_description
1 polymer ?
#
loop_
_entity_poly.entity_id
_entity_poly.type
_entity_poly.pdbx_seq_one_letter_code
_entity_poly.pdbx_strand_id
1 'polypeptide(L)'
;MDPTPHNQEASALTERTQSCLSLIKQTKNEPVGIFILLGETGAGKSSLLEYLTGVQGHSMEAAESVTKVYQIEKMDIKSHDYYIMDTPGFDYGSESEVFREVVSGIGAISPHARIIGVLLVTSMHHTRVSKMDEKLLRFTREFCGDEYLPQVTDVTTFWETHSETQKQLYDTRLANRLEKVKELWSVQGHITHYQHGRKYDGERDTGISLEWDKDRDEMAGYAKDMVLRHYGSINPREPRIVQDLRSYTFEHTAAGQSLGLIPELTKESTLNLACSSSSAVLEPEEQNTEKLKQDSLTQEPSKEDPPQLSSSLDETLKQEASSHTNEKGFWDYALDVVGTVVRNIDFNVTTGSTMSNTGINFGGSPLQSSPPHIPIERRYHGLMDHNSVVDAFKVRGWDSDPASRARVGQQLGISGTPGSGQYNDELRKKVQKFY
;
A
#
# COMPACT_ATOMS: atom_id res chain seq x y z
N MET A 1 -16.85 -28.97 -13.56
CA MET A 1 -15.93 -28.99 -12.41
C MET A 1 -16.33 -27.82 -11.56
N ASP A 2 -16.65 -28.04 -10.30
CA ASP A 2 -16.94 -26.93 -9.40
C ASP A 2 -15.63 -26.20 -9.05
N PRO A 3 -15.62 -24.86 -9.02
CA PRO A 3 -14.42 -24.11 -8.62
C PRO A 3 -14.05 -24.42 -7.17
N THR A 4 -12.75 -24.50 -6.88
CA THR A 4 -12.24 -24.71 -5.52
C THR A 4 -12.62 -23.54 -4.59
N PRO A 5 -12.76 -23.76 -3.27
CA PRO A 5 -13.31 -22.75 -2.35
C PRO A 5 -12.61 -21.37 -2.41
N HIS A 6 -11.28 -21.35 -2.35
CA HIS A 6 -10.46 -20.12 -2.48
C HIS A 6 -10.73 -19.36 -3.79
N ASN A 7 -11.10 -20.07 -4.88
CA ASN A 7 -11.42 -19.47 -6.17
C ASN A 7 -12.87 -18.93 -6.24
N GLN A 8 -13.74 -19.32 -5.30
CA GLN A 8 -15.08 -18.76 -5.12
C GLN A 8 -15.04 -17.48 -4.28
N GLU A 9 -14.26 -17.48 -3.19
CA GLU A 9 -14.14 -16.31 -2.29
C GLU A 9 -13.47 -15.11 -2.98
N ALA A 10 -12.41 -15.34 -3.77
CA ALA A 10 -11.78 -14.32 -4.61
C ALA A 10 -12.74 -13.73 -5.68
N SER A 11 -13.63 -14.56 -6.24
CA SER A 11 -14.70 -14.09 -7.15
C SER A 11 -15.66 -13.18 -6.40
N ALA A 12 -16.15 -13.61 -5.24
CA ALA A 12 -17.10 -12.84 -4.43
C ALA A 12 -16.53 -11.50 -3.92
N LEU A 13 -15.23 -11.42 -3.61
CA LEU A 13 -14.55 -10.18 -3.22
C LEU A 13 -14.37 -9.22 -4.43
N THR A 14 -14.10 -9.78 -5.62
CA THR A 14 -14.06 -9.03 -6.88
C THR A 14 -15.46 -8.49 -7.24
N GLU A 15 -16.49 -9.32 -7.15
CA GLU A 15 -17.89 -8.97 -7.43
C GLU A 15 -18.40 -7.85 -6.50
N ARG A 16 -18.10 -7.92 -5.20
CA ARG A 16 -18.42 -6.86 -4.23
C ARG A 16 -17.73 -5.55 -4.57
N THR A 17 -16.43 -5.59 -4.90
CA THR A 17 -15.68 -4.40 -5.34
C THR A 17 -16.25 -3.77 -6.62
N GLN A 18 -16.65 -4.58 -7.61
CA GLN A 18 -17.31 -4.09 -8.83
C GLN A 18 -18.73 -3.53 -8.58
N SER A 19 -19.46 -4.10 -7.63
CA SER A 19 -20.75 -3.55 -7.17
C SER A 19 -20.56 -2.15 -6.54
N CYS A 20 -19.61 -2.00 -5.62
CA CYS A 20 -19.27 -0.72 -5.00
C CYS A 20 -18.81 0.32 -6.04
N LEU A 21 -17.92 -0.04 -6.98
CA LEU A 21 -17.52 0.83 -8.09
C LEU A 21 -18.71 1.26 -8.95
N SER A 22 -19.69 0.38 -9.16
CA SER A 22 -20.91 0.68 -9.92
C SER A 22 -21.84 1.63 -9.18
N LEU A 23 -21.96 1.52 -7.85
CA LEU A 23 -22.75 2.43 -7.01
C LEU A 23 -22.10 3.82 -6.91
N ILE A 24 -20.78 3.87 -6.70
CA ILE A 24 -19.97 5.10 -6.73
C ILE A 24 -20.24 5.87 -8.04
N LYS A 25 -20.10 5.21 -9.20
CA LYS A 25 -20.28 5.81 -10.54
C LYS A 25 -21.72 6.22 -10.86
N GLN A 26 -22.72 5.67 -10.17
CA GLN A 26 -24.13 6.05 -10.32
C GLN A 26 -24.54 7.29 -9.52
N THR A 27 -23.69 7.77 -8.60
CA THR A 27 -23.98 8.96 -7.79
C THR A 27 -23.90 10.24 -8.63
N LYS A 28 -24.98 11.04 -8.64
CA LYS A 28 -25.17 12.16 -9.58
C LYS A 28 -25.00 13.57 -9.01
N ASN A 29 -25.02 13.72 -7.69
CA ASN A 29 -25.12 15.04 -7.05
C ASN A 29 -23.76 15.55 -6.58
N GLU A 30 -23.07 14.77 -5.74
CA GLU A 30 -21.76 15.10 -5.18
C GLU A 30 -20.88 13.83 -5.14
N PRO A 31 -19.54 13.94 -5.19
CA PRO A 31 -18.65 12.79 -5.06
C PRO A 31 -18.76 12.14 -3.68
N VAL A 32 -18.92 10.82 -3.63
CA VAL A 32 -19.04 10.08 -2.37
C VAL A 32 -17.72 10.06 -1.58
N GLY A 33 -17.79 10.02 -0.25
CA GLY A 33 -16.60 9.99 0.59
C GLY A 33 -15.99 8.59 0.67
N ILE A 34 -14.69 8.45 0.37
CA ILE A 34 -13.95 7.19 0.53
C ILE A 34 -12.76 7.33 1.50
N PHE A 35 -12.51 6.26 2.26
CA PHE A 35 -11.30 6.07 3.06
C PHE A 35 -10.31 5.15 2.33
N ILE A 36 -9.02 5.43 2.43
CA ILE A 36 -7.96 4.51 1.96
C ILE A 36 -7.21 3.96 3.19
N LEU A 37 -7.09 2.63 3.26
CA LEU A 37 -6.21 1.97 4.21
C LEU A 37 -4.80 1.87 3.63
N LEU A 38 -3.79 2.31 4.38
CA LEU A 38 -2.36 2.07 4.08
C LEU A 38 -1.73 1.29 5.25
N GLY A 39 -0.69 0.51 5.02
CA GLY A 39 -0.09 -0.33 6.08
C GLY A 39 0.81 -1.44 5.55
N GLU A 40 1.72 -1.92 6.40
CA GLU A 40 2.54 -3.13 6.14
C GLU A 40 1.63 -4.36 5.88
N THR A 41 2.18 -5.39 5.22
CA THR A 41 1.55 -6.72 5.19
C THR A 41 1.33 -7.24 6.63
N GLY A 42 0.16 -7.83 6.90
CA GLY A 42 -0.21 -8.29 8.24
C GLY A 42 -0.65 -7.20 9.22
N ALA A 43 -0.70 -5.91 8.83
CA ALA A 43 -1.09 -4.82 9.72
C ALA A 43 -2.57 -4.81 10.16
N GLY A 44 -3.42 -5.72 9.65
CA GLY A 44 -4.83 -5.82 10.06
C GLY A 44 -5.79 -4.88 9.31
N LYS A 45 -5.39 -4.36 8.14
CA LYS A 45 -6.20 -3.45 7.29
C LYS A 45 -7.55 -4.08 6.93
N SER A 46 -7.53 -5.27 6.36
CA SER A 46 -8.72 -6.03 5.95
C SER A 46 -9.66 -6.32 7.13
N SER A 47 -9.11 -6.61 8.31
CA SER A 47 -9.90 -6.76 9.54
C SER A 47 -10.55 -5.43 9.97
N LEU A 48 -9.82 -4.32 9.93
CA LEU A 48 -10.37 -2.98 10.24
C LEU A 48 -11.50 -2.60 9.26
N LEU A 49 -11.38 -2.95 7.98
CA LEU A 49 -12.48 -2.82 7.01
C LEU A 49 -13.70 -3.63 7.44
N GLU A 50 -13.54 -4.89 7.86
CA GLU A 50 -14.65 -5.73 8.34
C GLU A 50 -15.32 -5.16 9.59
N TYR A 51 -14.55 -4.61 10.55
CA TYR A 51 -15.11 -3.91 11.72
C TYR A 51 -15.88 -2.64 11.35
N LEU A 52 -15.39 -1.88 10.35
CA LEU A 52 -16.02 -0.63 9.92
C LEU A 52 -17.26 -0.84 9.05
N THR A 53 -17.29 -1.89 8.23
CA THR A 53 -18.39 -2.16 7.29
C THR A 53 -19.42 -3.13 7.86
N GLY A 54 -18.99 -4.12 8.63
CA GLY A 54 -19.79 -5.26 9.09
C GLY A 54 -19.76 -6.48 8.15
N VAL A 55 -19.03 -6.42 7.02
CA VAL A 55 -18.87 -7.56 6.11
C VAL A 55 -17.77 -8.53 6.60
N GLN A 56 -17.58 -9.64 5.89
CA GLN A 56 -16.58 -10.68 6.24
C GLN A 56 -15.89 -11.25 4.98
N GLY A 57 -14.78 -11.95 5.19
CA GLY A 57 -14.03 -12.72 4.17
C GLY A 57 -12.76 -12.05 3.65
N HIS A 58 -12.60 -10.73 3.85
CA HIS A 58 -11.38 -10.00 3.45
C HIS A 58 -10.20 -10.42 4.30
N SER A 59 -10.41 -10.55 5.62
CA SER A 59 -9.36 -10.97 6.55
C SER A 59 -8.99 -12.45 6.41
N MET A 60 -9.89 -13.27 5.84
CA MET A 60 -9.64 -14.69 5.51
C MET A 60 -8.82 -14.82 4.23
N GLU A 61 -9.21 -14.16 3.13
CA GLU A 61 -8.40 -14.15 1.92
C GLU A 61 -7.00 -13.61 2.20
N ALA A 62 -6.90 -12.50 2.95
CA ALA A 62 -5.62 -11.87 3.36
C ALA A 62 -4.70 -12.79 4.20
N ALA A 63 -5.24 -13.83 4.84
CA ALA A 63 -4.49 -14.79 5.66
C ALA A 63 -3.96 -15.99 4.84
N GLU A 64 -4.68 -16.43 3.80
CA GLU A 64 -4.21 -17.47 2.88
C GLU A 64 -3.39 -16.89 1.70
N SER A 65 -3.65 -15.63 1.32
CA SER A 65 -2.88 -14.89 0.33
C SER A 65 -2.86 -13.38 0.64
N VAL A 66 -1.68 -12.77 0.69
CA VAL A 66 -1.58 -11.30 0.89
C VAL A 66 -2.41 -10.59 -0.19
N THR A 67 -3.34 -9.72 0.21
CA THR A 67 -4.23 -8.93 -0.66
C THR A 67 -3.44 -8.35 -1.85
N LYS A 68 -3.77 -8.75 -3.09
CA LYS A 68 -2.99 -8.40 -4.30
C LYS A 68 -3.62 -7.30 -5.16
N VAL A 69 -4.90 -7.06 -4.94
CA VAL A 69 -5.76 -6.14 -5.70
C VAL A 69 -6.49 -5.28 -4.66
N TYR A 70 -6.78 -4.01 -4.94
CA TYR A 70 -7.58 -3.20 -4.01
C TYR A 70 -9.00 -3.76 -3.87
N GLN A 71 -9.60 -3.61 -2.69
CA GLN A 71 -10.96 -4.07 -2.41
C GLN A 71 -11.78 -2.92 -1.86
N ILE A 72 -13.01 -2.72 -2.37
CA ILE A 72 -13.86 -1.58 -1.98
C ILE A 72 -15.18 -2.08 -1.42
N GLU A 73 -15.51 -1.62 -0.21
CA GLU A 73 -16.77 -1.92 0.45
C GLU A 73 -17.52 -0.64 0.88
N LYS A 74 -18.84 -0.77 1.02
CA LYS A 74 -19.73 0.30 1.51
C LYS A 74 -19.72 0.32 3.05
N MET A 75 -19.66 1.52 3.62
CA MET A 75 -19.47 1.74 5.06
C MET A 75 -20.55 2.69 5.61
N ASP A 76 -21.56 2.11 6.26
CA ASP A 76 -22.75 2.84 6.71
C ASP A 76 -22.56 3.33 8.15
N ILE A 77 -22.49 4.67 8.31
CA ILE A 77 -22.23 5.32 9.60
C ILE A 77 -23.18 6.52 9.78
N LYS A 78 -24.05 6.46 10.80
CA LYS A 78 -25.08 7.48 11.12
C LYS A 78 -25.79 8.05 9.87
N SER A 79 -26.31 7.15 9.04
CA SER A 79 -27.03 7.45 7.79
C SER A 79 -26.23 8.20 6.72
N HIS A 80 -24.91 8.21 6.81
CA HIS A 80 -24.02 8.68 5.76
C HIS A 80 -23.37 7.46 5.07
N ASP A 81 -23.47 7.44 3.75
CA ASP A 81 -22.90 6.43 2.88
C ASP A 81 -21.44 6.79 2.58
N TYR A 82 -20.51 6.11 3.25
CA TYR A 82 -19.09 6.17 2.93
C TYR A 82 -18.67 4.89 2.19
N TYR A 83 -17.47 4.92 1.61
CA TYR A 83 -16.78 3.74 1.11
C TYR A 83 -15.44 3.59 1.81
N ILE A 84 -14.88 2.39 1.78
CA ILE A 84 -13.53 2.11 2.28
C ILE A 84 -12.79 1.21 1.29
N MET A 85 -11.56 1.60 0.97
CA MET A 85 -10.65 0.88 0.10
C MET A 85 -9.57 0.21 0.96
N ASP A 86 -9.62 -1.11 1.08
CA ASP A 86 -8.48 -1.89 1.52
C ASP A 86 -7.50 -2.09 0.34
N THR A 87 -6.22 -2.19 0.67
CA THR A 87 -5.12 -2.15 -0.29
C THR A 87 -4.11 -3.27 -0.01
N PRO A 88 -3.28 -3.65 -0.99
CA PRO A 88 -2.16 -4.54 -0.75
C PRO A 88 -1.25 -4.08 0.41
N GLY A 89 -0.62 -5.03 1.09
CA GLY A 89 0.33 -4.74 2.16
C GLY A 89 1.69 -4.32 1.62
N PHE A 90 2.24 -3.22 2.13
CA PHE A 90 3.62 -2.87 1.83
C PHE A 90 4.59 -3.88 2.46
N ASP A 91 5.46 -4.46 1.65
CA ASP A 91 6.58 -5.33 2.08
C ASP A 91 7.80 -5.12 1.16
N TYR A 92 8.99 -5.51 1.61
CA TYR A 92 10.26 -5.22 0.93
C TYR A 92 10.36 -5.89 -0.45
N GLY A 93 10.47 -5.05 -1.49
CA GLY A 93 10.54 -5.47 -2.89
C GLY A 93 9.20 -5.45 -3.62
N SER A 94 8.10 -5.14 -2.93
CA SER A 94 6.75 -5.04 -3.51
C SER A 94 6.20 -3.60 -3.53
N GLU A 95 6.89 -2.62 -2.95
CA GLU A 95 6.32 -1.29 -2.70
C GLU A 95 5.85 -0.57 -3.98
N SER A 96 6.51 -0.83 -5.11
CA SER A 96 6.16 -0.30 -6.43
C SER A 96 4.87 -0.90 -6.99
N GLU A 97 4.64 -2.19 -6.77
CA GLU A 97 3.44 -2.93 -7.19
C GLU A 97 2.24 -2.54 -6.32
N VAL A 98 2.46 -2.51 -5.00
CA VAL A 98 1.48 -2.03 -4.01
C VAL A 98 1.03 -0.60 -4.31
N PHE A 99 1.97 0.32 -4.55
CA PHE A 99 1.62 1.71 -4.85
C PHE A 99 0.93 1.86 -6.22
N ARG A 100 1.35 1.10 -7.25
CA ARG A 100 0.64 1.03 -8.53
C ARG A 100 -0.82 0.63 -8.33
N GLU A 101 -1.09 -0.33 -7.44
CA GLU A 101 -2.45 -0.81 -7.15
C GLU A 101 -3.28 0.19 -6.34
N VAL A 102 -2.68 0.92 -5.39
CA VAL A 102 -3.35 2.06 -4.73
C VAL A 102 -3.76 3.12 -5.77
N VAL A 103 -2.88 3.43 -6.73
CA VAL A 103 -3.19 4.37 -7.82
C VAL A 103 -4.25 3.84 -8.79
N SER A 104 -4.23 2.53 -9.08
CA SER A 104 -5.28 1.83 -9.85
C SER A 104 -6.65 2.03 -9.18
N GLY A 105 -6.73 1.85 -7.86
CA GLY A 105 -7.93 2.08 -7.06
C GLY A 105 -8.42 3.53 -7.11
N ILE A 106 -7.51 4.51 -6.94
CA ILE A 106 -7.81 5.95 -7.06
C ILE A 106 -8.33 6.30 -8.46
N GLY A 107 -7.74 5.71 -9.51
CA GLY A 107 -8.22 5.87 -10.89
C GLY A 107 -9.63 5.29 -11.09
N ALA A 108 -9.92 4.11 -10.54
CA ALA A 108 -11.18 3.41 -10.72
C ALA A 108 -12.40 4.13 -10.11
N ILE A 109 -12.19 4.93 -9.05
CA ILE A 109 -13.24 5.73 -8.38
C ILE A 109 -13.37 7.17 -8.92
N SER A 110 -12.37 7.68 -9.64
CA SER A 110 -12.33 9.07 -10.11
C SER A 110 -13.28 9.29 -11.30
N PRO A 111 -13.94 10.45 -11.45
CA PRO A 111 -14.03 11.59 -10.52
C PRO A 111 -15.20 11.46 -9.51
N HIS A 112 -15.77 10.27 -9.35
CA HIS A 112 -17.06 10.03 -8.67
C HIS A 112 -16.96 9.91 -7.15
N ALA A 113 -15.75 9.82 -6.58
CA ALA A 113 -15.51 9.81 -5.14
C ALA A 113 -14.39 10.78 -4.75
N ARG A 114 -14.41 11.24 -3.50
CA ARG A 114 -13.35 12.06 -2.88
C ARG A 114 -12.74 11.30 -1.72
N ILE A 115 -11.40 11.26 -1.66
CA ILE A 115 -10.68 10.66 -0.54
C ILE A 115 -10.83 11.58 0.68
N ILE A 116 -11.61 11.17 1.67
CA ILE A 116 -11.90 11.99 2.86
C ILE A 116 -10.99 11.67 4.05
N GLY A 117 -10.40 10.48 4.07
CA GLY A 117 -9.38 10.13 5.05
C GLY A 117 -8.43 9.04 4.58
N VAL A 118 -7.23 9.05 5.14
CA VAL A 118 -6.26 7.97 5.03
C VAL A 118 -6.06 7.38 6.43
N LEU A 119 -6.23 6.07 6.57
CA LEU A 119 -5.99 5.37 7.82
C LEU A 119 -4.67 4.59 7.66
N LEU A 120 -3.62 5.04 8.34
CA LEU A 120 -2.32 4.37 8.34
C LEU A 120 -2.31 3.32 9.44
N VAL A 121 -2.45 2.05 9.06
CA VAL A 121 -2.61 0.91 9.96
C VAL A 121 -1.26 0.23 10.20
N THR A 122 -0.87 0.05 11.47
CA THR A 122 0.35 -0.67 11.88
C THR A 122 0.06 -1.65 13.04
N SER A 123 0.63 -2.85 12.98
CA SER A 123 0.46 -3.89 14.00
C SER A 123 1.33 -3.65 15.25
N MET A 124 0.72 -3.68 16.43
CA MET A 124 1.44 -3.63 17.71
C MET A 124 2.20 -4.91 18.03
N HIS A 125 1.94 -6.03 17.33
CA HIS A 125 2.75 -7.24 17.46
C HIS A 125 4.18 -7.05 16.92
N HIS A 126 4.38 -6.22 15.89
CA HIS A 126 5.71 -5.94 15.32
C HIS A 126 6.62 -5.32 16.38
N THR A 127 7.86 -5.82 16.48
CA THR A 127 8.65 -5.65 17.71
C THR A 127 9.25 -4.26 17.91
N ARG A 128 9.37 -3.49 16.83
CA ARG A 128 9.94 -2.13 16.73
C ARG A 128 9.35 -1.43 15.52
N VAL A 129 9.42 -0.10 15.48
CA VAL A 129 9.38 0.67 14.22
C VAL A 129 10.41 0.04 13.26
N SER A 130 9.94 -0.41 12.10
CA SER A 130 10.75 -1.08 11.09
C SER A 130 11.34 -0.04 10.11
N LYS A 131 12.33 -0.42 9.28
CA LYS A 131 12.76 0.46 8.17
C LYS A 131 11.68 0.62 7.10
N MET A 132 10.75 -0.34 6.98
CA MET A 132 9.56 -0.23 6.15
C MET A 132 8.53 0.70 6.81
N ASP A 133 8.35 0.66 8.13
CA ASP A 133 7.47 1.59 8.86
C ASP A 133 7.97 3.05 8.73
N GLU A 134 9.27 3.32 8.86
CA GLU A 134 9.83 4.66 8.55
C GLU A 134 9.67 5.04 7.06
N LYS A 135 9.82 4.09 6.12
CA LYS A 135 9.60 4.34 4.68
C LYS A 135 8.14 4.63 4.39
N LEU A 136 7.22 3.89 5.00
CA LEU A 136 5.77 4.01 4.85
C LEU A 136 5.24 5.29 5.51
N LEU A 137 5.80 5.71 6.64
CA LEU A 137 5.54 7.01 7.25
C LEU A 137 5.95 8.16 6.31
N ARG A 138 7.13 8.09 5.68
CA ARG A 138 7.56 9.08 4.67
C ARG A 138 6.67 9.05 3.42
N PHE A 139 6.39 7.86 2.88
CA PHE A 139 5.48 7.69 1.75
C PHE A 139 4.09 8.26 2.03
N THR A 140 3.51 7.97 3.20
CA THR A 140 2.19 8.48 3.59
C THR A 140 2.18 10.01 3.65
N ARG A 141 3.27 10.65 4.12
CA ARG A 141 3.42 12.10 4.08
C ARG A 141 3.43 12.64 2.65
N GLU A 142 4.23 12.07 1.75
CA GLU A 142 4.31 12.57 0.36
C GLU A 142 3.06 12.25 -0.47
N PHE A 143 2.37 11.15 -0.18
CA PHE A 143 1.08 10.75 -0.76
C PHE A 143 -0.05 11.70 -0.33
N CYS A 144 -0.10 12.09 0.94
CA CYS A 144 -1.11 13.00 1.46
C CYS A 144 -0.78 14.47 1.14
N GLY A 145 0.49 14.86 1.26
CA GLY A 145 0.93 16.25 1.36
C GLY A 145 0.60 16.87 2.73
N ASP A 146 1.44 17.81 3.15
CA ASP A 146 1.36 18.42 4.50
C ASP A 146 -0.01 19.05 4.82
N GLU A 147 -0.71 19.60 3.81
CA GLU A 147 -2.05 20.17 3.98
C GLU A 147 -3.14 19.13 4.27
N TYR A 148 -2.95 17.86 3.90
CA TYR A 148 -3.92 16.79 4.10
C TYR A 148 -3.67 16.01 5.39
N LEU A 149 -2.52 16.18 6.06
CA LEU A 149 -2.18 15.47 7.30
C LEU A 149 -3.26 15.51 8.41
N PRO A 150 -4.08 16.57 8.59
CA PRO A 150 -5.22 16.55 9.53
C PRO A 150 -6.31 15.52 9.21
N GLN A 151 -6.33 14.96 8.00
CA GLN A 151 -7.23 13.89 7.54
C GLN A 151 -6.56 12.50 7.57
N VAL A 152 -5.34 12.41 8.08
CA VAL A 152 -4.65 11.13 8.30
C VAL A 152 -4.83 10.70 9.75
N THR A 153 -5.32 9.48 9.96
CA THR A 153 -5.36 8.86 11.29
C THR A 153 -4.33 7.74 11.36
N ASP A 154 -3.46 7.80 12.36
CA ASP A 154 -2.56 6.71 12.72
C ASP A 154 -3.35 5.65 13.51
N VAL A 155 -3.50 4.46 12.95
CA VAL A 155 -4.26 3.35 13.55
C VAL A 155 -3.32 2.25 13.98
N THR A 156 -3.34 1.89 15.26
CA THR A 156 -2.60 0.74 15.77
C THR A 156 -3.54 -0.42 16.09
N THR A 157 -3.16 -1.63 15.66
CA THR A 157 -3.96 -2.85 15.75
C THR A 157 -3.28 -3.91 16.62
N PHE A 158 -3.99 -5.01 16.94
CA PHE A 158 -3.49 -6.13 17.75
C PHE A 158 -3.09 -5.73 19.19
N TRP A 159 -3.99 -5.01 19.85
CA TRP A 159 -3.83 -4.54 21.23
C TRP A 159 -4.11 -5.58 22.33
N GLU A 160 -4.52 -6.79 21.98
CA GLU A 160 -4.75 -7.88 22.94
C GLU A 160 -3.46 -8.23 23.72
N THR A 161 -3.56 -8.39 25.04
CA THR A 161 -2.42 -8.75 25.89
C THR A 161 -2.80 -9.76 26.97
N HIS A 162 -1.92 -10.73 27.23
CA HIS A 162 -2.12 -11.77 28.23
C HIS A 162 -1.22 -11.60 29.46
N SER A 163 -0.48 -10.48 29.55
CA SER A 163 0.35 -10.13 30.69
C SER A 163 0.62 -8.62 30.78
N GLU A 164 0.78 -8.13 32.00
CA GLU A 164 1.14 -6.73 32.27
C GLU A 164 2.47 -6.32 31.60
N THR A 165 3.43 -7.25 31.50
CA THR A 165 4.70 -7.02 30.76
C THR A 165 4.49 -6.84 29.26
N GLN A 166 3.53 -7.54 28.65
CA GLN A 166 3.18 -7.35 27.23
C GLN A 166 2.47 -6.01 27.02
N LYS A 167 1.59 -5.60 27.94
CA LYS A 167 0.93 -4.30 27.94
C LYS A 167 1.95 -3.15 28.01
N GLN A 168 2.85 -3.17 29.00
CA GLN A 168 3.91 -2.17 29.14
C GLN A 168 4.81 -2.10 27.90
N LEU A 169 5.09 -3.25 27.26
CA LEU A 169 5.84 -3.31 26.00
C LEU A 169 5.08 -2.69 24.83
N TYR A 170 3.75 -2.83 24.75
CA TYR A 170 2.92 -2.22 23.70
C TYR A 170 2.75 -0.72 23.93
N ASP A 171 2.47 -0.28 25.16
CA ASP A 171 2.42 1.15 25.50
C ASP A 171 3.78 1.83 25.21
N THR A 172 4.91 1.14 25.45
CA THR A 172 6.26 1.61 25.05
C THR A 172 6.45 1.67 23.54
N ARG A 173 5.99 0.65 22.77
CA ARG A 173 6.04 0.66 21.29
C ARG A 173 5.23 1.84 20.72
N LEU A 174 4.05 2.10 21.29
CA LEU A 174 3.20 3.22 20.89
C LEU A 174 3.87 4.57 21.16
N ALA A 175 4.48 4.75 22.33
CA ALA A 175 5.24 5.98 22.63
C ALA A 175 6.34 6.25 21.59
N ASN A 176 7.15 5.22 21.28
CA ASN A 176 8.22 5.30 20.27
C ASN A 176 7.66 5.57 18.86
N ARG A 177 6.52 4.98 18.50
CA ARG A 177 5.83 5.28 17.23
C ARG A 177 5.41 6.74 17.17
N LEU A 178 4.67 7.22 18.17
CA LEU A 178 4.14 8.58 18.21
C LEU A 178 5.25 9.65 18.24
N GLU A 179 6.42 9.35 18.80
CA GLU A 179 7.62 10.19 18.66
C GLU A 179 8.13 10.19 17.21
N LYS A 180 8.28 9.01 16.59
CA LYS A 180 8.72 8.87 15.20
C LYS A 180 7.78 9.53 14.19
N VAL A 181 6.46 9.44 14.35
CA VAL A 181 5.52 10.13 13.43
C VAL A 181 5.68 11.65 13.53
N LYS A 182 5.84 12.20 14.74
CA LYS A 182 6.12 13.65 14.94
C LYS A 182 7.44 14.08 14.30
N GLU A 183 8.50 13.28 14.47
CA GLU A 183 9.80 13.49 13.83
C GLU A 183 9.67 13.56 12.29
N LEU A 184 9.08 12.52 11.68
CA LEU A 184 9.05 12.35 10.23
C LEU A 184 8.06 13.28 9.52
N TRP A 185 6.92 13.59 10.15
CA TRP A 185 5.92 14.50 9.57
C TRP A 185 6.17 15.96 9.95
N SER A 186 7.10 16.22 10.88
CA SER A 186 7.54 17.57 11.28
C SER A 186 6.41 18.49 11.76
N VAL A 187 5.27 17.90 12.14
CA VAL A 187 4.05 18.63 12.45
C VAL A 187 4.12 19.28 13.83
N GLN A 188 3.83 20.58 13.85
CA GLN A 188 3.61 21.35 15.09
C GLN A 188 2.19 21.12 15.66
N GLY A 189 1.32 20.42 14.91
CA GLY A 189 -0.06 20.09 15.29
C GLY A 189 -0.21 18.68 15.86
N HIS A 190 -1.43 18.37 16.31
CA HIS A 190 -1.82 17.03 16.75
C HIS A 190 -2.00 16.10 15.54
N ILE A 191 -1.45 14.87 15.64
CA ILE A 191 -1.78 13.78 14.72
C ILE A 191 -2.87 12.94 15.39
N THR A 192 -3.97 12.77 14.68
CA THR A 192 -5.07 11.90 15.09
C THR A 192 -4.57 10.46 15.21
N HIS A 193 -4.76 9.83 16.38
CA HIS A 193 -4.33 8.46 16.64
C HIS A 193 -5.44 7.62 17.28
N TYR A 194 -5.56 6.36 16.86
CA TYR A 194 -6.56 5.41 17.34
C TYR A 194 -5.94 4.03 17.62
N GLN A 195 -6.32 3.42 18.75
CA GLN A 195 -5.89 2.10 19.19
C GLN A 195 -7.03 1.11 18.97
N HIS A 196 -7.05 0.45 17.81
CA HIS A 196 -8.09 -0.51 17.46
C HIS A 196 -7.92 -1.82 18.23
N GLY A 197 -8.85 -2.08 19.15
CA GLY A 197 -8.73 -3.15 20.17
C GLY A 197 -8.45 -2.64 21.58
N ARG A 198 -8.52 -1.31 21.83
CA ARG A 198 -8.64 -0.73 23.18
C ARG A 198 -10.07 -0.26 23.43
N LYS A 199 -10.50 -0.27 24.70
CA LYS A 199 -11.83 0.18 25.15
C LYS A 199 -11.80 1.68 25.49
N TYR A 200 -12.83 2.41 25.08
CA TYR A 200 -12.90 3.88 25.21
C TYR A 200 -14.10 4.37 26.04
N ASP A 201 -13.87 5.38 26.88
CA ASP A 201 -14.87 6.20 27.55
C ASP A 201 -14.98 7.55 26.80
N GLY A 202 -15.90 7.61 25.83
CA GLY A 202 -15.95 8.69 24.85
C GLY A 202 -14.69 8.71 23.98
N GLU A 203 -13.83 9.72 24.17
CA GLU A 203 -12.53 9.81 23.48
C GLU A 203 -11.37 9.22 24.29
N ARG A 204 -11.59 8.88 25.56
CA ARG A 204 -10.53 8.47 26.50
C ARG A 204 -10.28 6.96 26.42
N ASP A 205 -9.09 6.57 26.00
CA ASP A 205 -8.58 5.21 26.18
C ASP A 205 -8.60 4.84 27.68
N THR A 206 -9.26 3.73 28.01
CA THR A 206 -9.39 3.24 29.38
C THR A 206 -8.19 2.40 29.84
N GLY A 207 -7.25 2.08 28.94
CA GLY A 207 -6.14 1.17 29.21
C GLY A 207 -6.54 -0.30 29.29
N ILE A 208 -7.78 -0.64 28.89
CA ILE A 208 -8.30 -2.01 28.80
C ILE A 208 -8.22 -2.43 27.32
N SER A 209 -7.54 -3.55 27.06
CA SER A 209 -7.58 -4.23 25.76
C SER A 209 -8.84 -5.09 25.64
N LEU A 210 -9.36 -5.19 24.41
CA LEU A 210 -10.52 -6.01 24.04
C LEU A 210 -10.06 -7.34 23.44
N GLU A 211 -10.85 -8.39 23.62
CA GLU A 211 -10.62 -9.73 23.05
C GLU A 211 -11.38 -9.88 21.72
N TRP A 212 -10.69 -10.14 20.62
CA TRP A 212 -11.25 -10.05 19.25
C TRP A 212 -12.37 -11.07 18.96
N ASP A 213 -12.43 -12.17 19.70
CA ASP A 213 -13.43 -13.24 19.57
C ASP A 213 -14.73 -12.96 20.34
N LYS A 214 -14.67 -12.09 21.36
CA LYS A 214 -15.78 -11.76 22.27
C LYS A 214 -16.33 -10.36 22.06
N ASP A 215 -15.44 -9.38 21.93
CA ASP A 215 -15.77 -7.95 21.98
C ASP A 215 -15.96 -7.35 20.58
N ARG A 216 -16.23 -8.20 19.56
CA ARG A 216 -16.21 -7.82 18.14
C ARG A 216 -17.13 -6.63 17.83
N ASP A 217 -18.33 -6.62 18.40
CA ASP A 217 -19.32 -5.54 18.21
C ASP A 217 -18.91 -4.23 18.91
N GLU A 218 -18.21 -4.32 20.05
CA GLU A 218 -17.70 -3.15 20.76
C GLU A 218 -16.48 -2.55 20.01
N MET A 219 -15.59 -3.40 19.46
CA MET A 219 -14.53 -2.97 18.56
C MET A 219 -15.07 -2.30 17.28
N ALA A 220 -16.15 -2.84 16.70
CA ALA A 220 -16.83 -2.22 15.55
C ALA A 220 -17.44 -0.86 15.91
N GLY A 221 -18.08 -0.75 17.09
CA GLY A 221 -18.60 0.50 17.63
C GLY A 221 -17.52 1.57 17.75
N TYR A 222 -16.40 1.26 18.43
CA TYR A 222 -15.30 2.21 18.59
C TYR A 222 -14.61 2.59 17.27
N ALA A 223 -14.56 1.69 16.29
CA ALA A 223 -14.04 2.01 14.96
C ALA A 223 -14.96 3.01 14.22
N LYS A 224 -16.28 2.83 14.30
CA LYS A 224 -17.27 3.77 13.73
C LYS A 224 -17.27 5.12 14.45
N ASP A 225 -17.13 5.13 15.77
CA ASP A 225 -17.00 6.36 16.55
C ASP A 225 -15.66 7.08 16.31
N MET A 226 -14.57 6.38 15.98
CA MET A 226 -13.34 6.98 15.47
C MET A 226 -13.60 7.75 14.17
N VAL A 227 -14.25 7.13 13.18
CA VAL A 227 -14.59 7.80 11.92
C VAL A 227 -15.46 9.04 12.17
N LEU A 228 -16.47 8.93 13.03
CA LEU A 228 -17.37 10.04 13.35
C LEU A 228 -16.67 11.23 14.01
N ARG A 229 -15.80 10.99 14.99
CA ARG A 229 -15.12 12.06 15.75
C ARG A 229 -14.09 12.79 14.91
N HIS A 230 -13.45 12.11 13.95
CA HIS A 230 -12.33 12.67 13.19
C HIS A 230 -12.71 13.12 11.77
N TYR A 231 -13.79 12.58 11.20
CA TYR A 231 -14.22 12.85 9.82
C TYR A 231 -15.68 13.33 9.68
N GLY A 232 -16.50 13.23 10.73
CA GLY A 232 -17.93 13.59 10.66
C GLY A 232 -18.25 15.08 10.48
N SER A 233 -17.26 15.96 10.60
CA SER A 233 -17.42 17.43 10.50
C SER A 233 -16.31 18.12 9.69
N ILE A 234 -15.47 17.38 8.96
CA ILE A 234 -14.40 17.98 8.14
C ILE A 234 -14.96 18.51 6.81
N ASN A 235 -14.34 19.55 6.27
CA ASN A 235 -14.42 19.82 4.84
C ASN A 235 -13.19 19.17 4.17
N PRO A 236 -13.34 18.02 3.48
CA PRO A 236 -12.21 17.25 2.99
C PRO A 236 -11.45 17.99 1.88
N ARG A 237 -10.17 18.24 2.14
CA ARG A 237 -9.18 18.64 1.14
C ARG A 237 -8.91 17.49 0.17
N GLU A 238 -8.10 17.75 -0.84
CA GLU A 238 -7.66 16.75 -1.80
C GLU A 238 -6.19 16.38 -1.54
N PRO A 239 -5.84 15.09 -1.35
CA PRO A 239 -4.47 14.70 -1.02
C PRO A 239 -3.55 14.88 -2.23
N ARG A 240 -2.27 15.17 -1.98
CA ARG A 240 -1.27 15.46 -3.02
C ARG A 240 -1.25 14.42 -4.13
N ILE A 241 -1.38 13.13 -3.82
CA ILE A 241 -1.42 12.07 -4.84
C ILE A 241 -2.48 12.30 -5.93
N VAL A 242 -3.68 12.80 -5.58
CA VAL A 242 -4.73 13.11 -6.57
C VAL A 242 -4.40 14.37 -7.38
N GLN A 243 -3.63 15.29 -6.80
CA GLN A 243 -3.13 16.48 -7.50
C GLN A 243 -2.01 16.10 -8.49
N ASP A 244 -1.00 15.36 -8.03
CA ASP A 244 0.13 14.89 -8.83
C ASP A 244 -0.33 14.05 -10.03
N LEU A 245 -1.28 13.11 -9.81
CA LEU A 245 -1.80 12.21 -10.86
C LEU A 245 -2.57 12.91 -11.99
N ARG A 246 -2.84 14.23 -11.89
CA ARG A 246 -3.36 15.03 -13.02
C ARG A 246 -2.26 15.44 -14.01
N SER A 247 -1.00 15.43 -13.58
CA SER A 247 0.14 15.98 -14.33
C SER A 247 1.26 14.98 -14.54
N TYR A 248 1.29 13.89 -13.78
CA TYR A 248 2.42 12.98 -13.65
C TYR A 248 1.99 11.51 -13.67
N THR A 249 2.83 10.64 -14.24
CA THR A 249 2.71 9.19 -14.01
C THR A 249 3.07 8.88 -12.56
N PHE A 250 2.62 7.75 -12.01
CA PHE A 250 2.75 7.47 -10.59
C PHE A 250 4.22 7.44 -10.10
N GLU A 251 5.17 7.04 -10.95
CA GLU A 251 6.61 7.07 -10.68
C GLU A 251 7.15 8.49 -10.46
N HIS A 252 6.58 9.48 -11.15
CA HIS A 252 6.98 10.90 -11.08
C HIS A 252 6.36 11.64 -9.88
N THR A 253 5.29 11.12 -9.27
CA THR A 253 4.64 11.72 -8.08
C THR A 253 5.61 11.82 -6.90
N ALA A 254 5.36 12.74 -5.96
CA ALA A 254 6.18 12.85 -4.74
C ALA A 254 6.21 11.52 -3.95
N ALA A 255 5.08 10.82 -3.91
CA ALA A 255 4.94 9.50 -3.31
C ALA A 255 5.80 8.44 -4.02
N GLY A 256 5.79 8.40 -5.36
CA GLY A 256 6.62 7.48 -6.15
C GLY A 256 8.12 7.70 -5.96
N GLN A 257 8.55 8.96 -6.00
CA GLN A 257 9.93 9.34 -5.71
C GLN A 257 10.35 8.93 -4.29
N SER A 258 9.47 9.06 -3.29
CA SER A 258 9.74 8.63 -1.91
C SER A 258 9.95 7.12 -1.74
N LEU A 259 9.38 6.29 -2.63
CA LEU A 259 9.61 4.85 -2.65
C LEU A 259 10.93 4.46 -3.35
N GLY A 260 11.57 5.40 -4.05
CA GLY A 260 12.74 5.17 -4.89
C GLY A 260 12.39 4.79 -6.34
N LEU A 261 11.19 5.10 -6.83
CA LEU A 261 10.85 4.88 -8.24
C LEU A 261 11.65 5.82 -9.13
N ILE A 262 12.28 5.26 -10.16
CA ILE A 262 13.02 6.00 -11.18
C ILE A 262 12.16 6.02 -12.44
N PRO A 263 11.74 7.19 -12.94
CA PRO A 263 11.09 7.28 -14.25
C PRO A 263 11.91 6.65 -15.37
N GLU A 264 11.26 5.88 -16.25
CA GLU A 264 11.91 5.49 -17.50
C GLU A 264 12.15 6.73 -18.35
N LEU A 265 13.42 7.01 -18.67
CA LEU A 265 13.80 8.05 -19.60
C LEU A 265 13.24 7.73 -20.99
N THR A 266 12.19 8.44 -21.39
CA THR A 266 11.63 8.34 -22.74
C THR A 266 12.73 8.57 -23.78
N LYS A 267 12.67 7.83 -24.90
CA LYS A 267 13.76 7.80 -25.91
C LYS A 267 14.03 9.14 -26.59
N GLU A 268 13.14 10.11 -26.43
CA GLU A 268 13.31 11.49 -26.90
C GLU A 268 14.32 12.26 -26.03
N SER A 269 14.37 11.99 -24.71
CA SER A 269 15.31 12.63 -23.79
C SER A 269 16.78 12.30 -24.09
N THR A 270 17.06 11.08 -24.57
CA THR A 270 18.43 10.65 -24.91
C THR A 270 18.96 11.23 -26.21
N LEU A 271 18.09 11.62 -27.16
CA LEU A 271 18.51 12.28 -28.39
C LEU A 271 19.02 13.71 -28.14
N ASN A 272 18.38 14.46 -27.23
CA ASN A 272 18.76 15.84 -26.93
C ASN A 272 20.14 15.96 -26.23
N LEU A 273 20.53 14.98 -25.40
CA LEU A 273 21.89 14.95 -24.83
C LEU A 273 22.95 14.58 -25.89
N ALA A 274 22.62 13.67 -26.81
CA ALA A 274 23.58 13.18 -27.81
C ALA A 274 24.07 14.26 -28.79
N CYS A 275 23.25 15.29 -29.08
CA CYS A 275 23.61 16.39 -29.98
C CYS A 275 24.48 17.49 -29.35
N SER A 276 24.79 17.42 -28.05
CA SER A 276 25.54 18.47 -27.35
C SER A 276 27.05 18.20 -27.22
N SER A 277 27.55 17.06 -27.70
CA SER A 277 28.93 16.60 -27.43
C SER A 277 29.72 16.19 -28.69
N SER A 278 29.84 17.09 -29.68
CA SER A 278 30.69 16.83 -30.86
C SER A 278 31.35 18.08 -31.47
N SER A 279 32.29 18.71 -30.75
CA SER A 279 33.34 19.56 -31.34
C SER A 279 34.47 19.84 -30.33
N ALA A 280 35.48 18.96 -30.30
CA ALA A 280 36.73 19.19 -29.59
C ALA A 280 37.88 18.39 -30.22
N VAL A 281 38.78 19.06 -30.95
CA VAL A 281 40.06 18.50 -31.42
C VAL A 281 41.11 19.62 -31.36
N LEU A 282 42.02 19.52 -30.38
CA LEU A 282 43.49 19.74 -30.39
C LEU A 282 44.07 20.93 -31.21
N GLU A 283 45.09 21.70 -30.81
CA GLU A 283 45.91 21.95 -29.58
C GLU A 283 47.00 23.00 -30.00
N PRO A 284 47.97 23.44 -29.17
CA PRO A 284 48.04 23.63 -27.70
C PRO A 284 48.51 25.06 -27.31
N GLU A 285 48.80 25.27 -26.02
CA GLU A 285 49.68 26.26 -25.35
C GLU A 285 50.04 27.63 -26.00
N GLU A 286 49.80 28.71 -25.26
CA GLU A 286 50.92 29.43 -24.60
C GLU A 286 50.46 30.21 -23.35
N GLN A 287 51.36 30.45 -22.39
CA GLN A 287 51.09 31.23 -21.17
C GLN A 287 51.62 32.66 -21.29
N ASN A 288 50.85 33.67 -20.88
CA ASN A 288 51.47 34.84 -20.25
C ASN A 288 50.54 35.66 -19.34
N THR A 289 51.17 36.39 -18.41
CA THR A 289 50.53 37.10 -17.29
C THR A 289 50.26 38.58 -17.57
N GLU A 290 49.17 39.08 -16.98
CA GLU A 290 48.97 40.45 -16.46
C GLU A 290 49.61 41.67 -17.17
N LYS A 291 48.76 42.65 -17.53
CA LYS A 291 48.83 43.97 -16.85
C LYS A 291 47.63 44.89 -17.05
N LEU A 292 47.45 45.77 -16.07
CA LEU A 292 46.51 46.88 -16.05
C LEU A 292 46.89 47.95 -17.09
N LYS A 293 45.89 48.65 -17.66
CA LYS A 293 45.65 50.07 -17.33
C LYS A 293 44.34 50.64 -17.89
N GLN A 294 43.96 51.79 -17.31
CA GLN A 294 42.96 52.75 -17.80
C GLN A 294 43.42 53.33 -19.17
N ASP A 295 42.57 53.93 -20.03
CA ASP A 295 41.85 55.17 -19.74
C ASP A 295 40.71 55.53 -20.73
N SER A 296 39.61 56.03 -20.14
CA SER A 296 38.94 57.31 -20.43
C SER A 296 38.48 57.80 -21.83
N LEU A 297 37.25 58.35 -21.80
CA LEU A 297 36.74 59.60 -22.43
C LEU A 297 36.02 59.61 -23.82
N THR A 298 34.71 59.93 -23.76
CA THR A 298 33.85 60.68 -24.73
C THR A 298 33.58 60.04 -26.12
N GLN A 299 32.42 60.22 -26.77
CA GLN A 299 31.54 61.41 -26.78
C GLN A 299 30.04 61.09 -27.08
N GLU A 300 29.15 62.05 -26.79
CA GLU A 300 27.68 62.10 -27.02
C GLU A 300 27.37 62.91 -28.32
N PRO A 301 26.12 63.24 -28.77
CA PRO A 301 24.76 62.87 -28.32
C PRO A 301 23.72 62.62 -29.48
N SER A 302 22.41 62.70 -29.14
CA SER A 302 21.24 63.05 -29.99
C SER A 302 20.44 61.90 -30.66
N LYS A 303 19.10 61.96 -30.81
CA LYS A 303 18.08 62.93 -30.33
C LYS A 303 16.63 62.36 -30.38
N GLU A 304 15.80 62.82 -29.43
CA GLU A 304 14.34 63.11 -29.51
C GLU A 304 13.27 62.03 -29.86
N ASP A 305 12.46 61.75 -28.82
CA ASP A 305 11.12 61.15 -28.70
C ASP A 305 9.94 61.99 -29.31
N PRO A 306 8.66 61.53 -29.23
CA PRO A 306 8.13 60.16 -29.17
C PRO A 306 7.20 59.87 -30.39
N PRO A 307 5.84 60.05 -30.44
CA PRO A 307 4.75 60.15 -29.44
C PRO A 307 3.82 58.90 -29.35
N GLN A 308 2.93 58.88 -28.36
CA GLN A 308 1.68 58.08 -28.31
C GLN A 308 0.47 59.02 -28.22
N LEU A 309 -0.76 58.55 -28.56
CA LEU A 309 -1.88 58.34 -27.61
C LEU A 309 -3.21 57.95 -28.29
N SER A 310 -4.11 57.27 -27.55
CA SER A 310 -5.59 57.22 -27.74
C SER A 310 -6.12 56.58 -29.05
N SER A 311 -7.39 56.21 -29.26
CA SER A 311 -8.49 55.61 -28.45
C SER A 311 -9.64 55.25 -29.44
N SER A 312 -10.81 54.65 -29.15
CA SER A 312 -11.45 54.03 -27.96
C SER A 312 -12.66 53.17 -28.43
N LEU A 313 -13.29 52.42 -27.50
CA LEU A 313 -14.71 51.97 -27.53
C LEU A 313 -15.22 50.99 -28.62
N ASP A 314 -15.40 49.74 -28.17
CA ASP A 314 -16.69 49.02 -28.06
C ASP A 314 -17.27 48.07 -29.15
N GLU A 315 -18.14 47.20 -28.62
CA GLU A 315 -19.13 46.27 -29.19
C GLU A 315 -18.73 45.15 -30.20
N THR A 316 -18.68 43.94 -29.62
CA THR A 316 -19.58 42.82 -29.97
C THR A 316 -19.65 42.32 -31.42
N LEU A 317 -18.99 41.19 -31.69
CA LEU A 317 -19.68 40.01 -32.24
C LEU A 317 -18.88 38.71 -31.99
N LYS A 318 -19.56 37.65 -31.55
CA LYS A 318 -18.97 36.31 -31.47
C LYS A 318 -19.00 35.63 -32.83
N GLN A 319 -17.88 35.08 -33.28
CA GLN A 319 -17.86 33.92 -34.17
C GLN A 319 -16.86 32.89 -33.64
N GLU A 320 -17.33 31.67 -33.44
CA GLU A 320 -16.56 30.57 -32.85
C GLU A 320 -15.73 29.89 -33.95
N ALA A 321 -14.45 30.23 -34.03
CA ALA A 321 -13.48 29.49 -34.84
C ALA A 321 -12.94 28.30 -34.02
N SER A 322 -13.52 27.12 -34.20
CA SER A 322 -13.22 25.92 -33.43
C SER A 322 -11.82 25.35 -33.73
N SER A 323 -10.83 25.64 -32.88
CA SER A 323 -9.55 24.94 -32.85
C SER A 323 -9.61 23.75 -31.89
N HIS A 324 -9.87 22.55 -32.41
CA HIS A 324 -9.76 21.31 -31.63
C HIS A 324 -8.29 21.06 -31.24
N THR A 325 -7.91 21.45 -30.02
CA THR A 325 -6.72 20.91 -29.36
C THR A 325 -7.02 19.47 -28.91
N ASN A 326 -6.15 18.55 -29.30
CA ASN A 326 -6.41 17.10 -29.27
C ASN A 326 -6.18 16.52 -27.86
N GLU A 327 -7.21 16.50 -27.01
CA GLU A 327 -7.17 15.80 -25.71
C GLU A 327 -7.01 14.28 -25.90
N LYS A 328 -5.75 13.82 -25.91
CA LYS A 328 -5.37 12.40 -25.86
C LYS A 328 -4.17 12.24 -24.93
N GLY A 329 -4.26 11.30 -23.98
CA GLY A 329 -3.18 11.00 -23.05
C GLY A 329 -3.59 10.23 -21.80
N PHE A 330 -4.69 10.61 -21.13
CA PHE A 330 -5.09 10.00 -19.86
C PHE A 330 -6.15 8.90 -20.00
N TRP A 331 -7.32 9.21 -20.56
CA TRP A 331 -8.45 8.27 -20.61
C TRP A 331 -8.16 6.99 -21.39
N ASP A 332 -7.39 7.08 -22.48
CA ASP A 332 -6.96 5.91 -23.25
C ASP A 332 -6.10 4.95 -22.39
N TYR A 333 -5.23 5.46 -21.51
CA TYR A 333 -4.38 4.63 -20.65
C TYR A 333 -5.16 4.01 -19.49
N ALA A 334 -6.08 4.79 -18.87
CA ALA A 334 -6.99 4.25 -17.86
C ALA A 334 -7.88 3.12 -18.42
N LEU A 335 -8.30 3.23 -19.68
CA LEU A 335 -9.05 2.18 -20.38
C LEU A 335 -8.20 0.97 -20.77
N ASP A 336 -6.90 1.13 -21.08
CA ASP A 336 -6.02 0.00 -21.43
C ASP A 336 -5.64 -0.85 -20.20
N VAL A 337 -5.43 -0.22 -19.05
CA VAL A 337 -5.24 -0.93 -17.76
C VAL A 337 -6.50 -1.74 -17.41
N VAL A 338 -7.69 -1.15 -17.51
CA VAL A 338 -8.97 -1.87 -17.29
C VAL A 338 -9.19 -2.96 -18.36
N GLY A 339 -8.86 -2.68 -19.62
CA GLY A 339 -9.01 -3.62 -20.73
C GLY A 339 -8.08 -4.84 -20.64
N THR A 340 -6.93 -4.72 -19.97
CA THR A 340 -5.99 -5.81 -19.73
C THR A 340 -6.57 -6.86 -18.76
N VAL A 341 -7.29 -6.44 -17.73
CA VAL A 341 -7.94 -7.34 -16.76
C VAL A 341 -9.03 -8.20 -17.40
N VAL A 342 -9.72 -7.68 -18.42
CA VAL A 342 -10.87 -8.35 -19.08
C VAL A 342 -10.44 -9.38 -20.15
N ARG A 343 -9.18 -9.39 -20.61
CA ARG A 343 -8.75 -10.21 -21.75
C ARG A 343 -8.13 -11.57 -21.40
N ASN A 344 -7.76 -11.84 -20.15
CA ASN A 344 -6.99 -13.02 -19.76
C ASN A 344 -7.84 -14.18 -19.17
N ILE A 345 -9.08 -14.36 -19.65
CA ILE A 345 -9.94 -15.51 -19.28
C ILE A 345 -10.15 -16.41 -20.50
N ASP A 346 -9.12 -17.18 -20.86
CA ASP A 346 -9.19 -18.19 -21.92
C ASP A 346 -9.96 -19.43 -21.44
N PHE A 347 -11.23 -19.53 -21.82
CA PHE A 347 -12.14 -20.61 -21.42
C PHE A 347 -11.91 -21.88 -22.27
N ASN A 348 -10.85 -22.64 -21.98
CA ASN A 348 -10.48 -23.81 -22.79
C ASN A 348 -11.02 -25.14 -22.22
N VAL A 349 -12.16 -25.59 -22.75
CA VAL A 349 -12.76 -26.91 -22.48
C VAL A 349 -12.54 -27.83 -23.68
N THR A 350 -11.87 -28.99 -23.51
CA THR A 350 -12.16 -30.24 -24.26
C THR A 350 -11.37 -31.47 -23.73
N THR A 351 -12.13 -32.53 -23.43
CA THR A 351 -11.82 -33.97 -23.26
C THR A 351 -10.37 -34.45 -23.01
N GLY A 352 -10.17 -35.11 -21.86
CA GLY A 352 -8.95 -35.81 -21.49
C GLY A 352 -8.73 -37.24 -22.04
N SER A 353 -7.71 -37.89 -21.48
CA SER A 353 -7.37 -39.32 -21.66
C SER A 353 -6.57 -39.84 -20.45
N THR A 354 -6.51 -41.17 -20.29
CA THR A 354 -5.98 -41.90 -19.11
C THR A 354 -4.49 -42.28 -19.19
N MET A 355 -3.83 -42.51 -18.04
CA MET A 355 -2.68 -43.44 -17.72
C MET A 355 -1.78 -42.83 -16.60
N SER A 356 -1.00 -43.55 -15.77
CA SER A 356 -1.14 -44.90 -15.17
C SER A 356 -0.11 -45.16 -14.04
N ASN A 357 -0.59 -45.57 -12.86
CA ASN A 357 0.04 -46.29 -11.72
C ASN A 357 1.55 -46.70 -11.71
N THR A 358 2.28 -46.40 -10.62
CA THR A 358 3.32 -47.21 -9.88
C THR A 358 4.00 -46.31 -8.82
N GLY A 359 4.68 -46.77 -7.75
CA GLY A 359 4.93 -48.10 -7.17
C GLY A 359 5.66 -47.97 -5.80
N ILE A 360 5.60 -48.98 -4.92
CA ILE A 360 6.01 -48.89 -3.49
C ILE A 360 7.37 -49.57 -3.23
N ASN A 361 8.18 -49.09 -2.27
CA ASN A 361 8.97 -50.01 -1.42
C ASN A 361 9.38 -49.46 -0.03
N PHE A 362 9.74 -50.38 0.88
CA PHE A 362 10.16 -50.14 2.27
C PHE A 362 11.48 -50.87 2.60
N GLY A 363 12.23 -50.38 3.58
CA GLY A 363 13.44 -51.02 4.16
C GLY A 363 14.06 -50.13 5.25
N GLY A 364 14.83 -50.66 6.21
CA GLY A 364 15.32 -49.81 7.29
C GLY A 364 16.36 -50.38 8.27
N SER A 365 16.79 -49.48 9.16
CA SER A 365 17.68 -49.64 10.33
C SER A 365 19.17 -49.93 10.06
N PRO A 366 20.11 -49.56 10.97
CA PRO A 366 19.97 -48.79 12.23
C PRO A 366 20.78 -47.47 12.24
N LEU A 367 20.83 -46.82 13.42
CA LEU A 367 21.35 -45.47 13.69
C LEU A 367 22.71 -45.09 13.04
N GLN A 368 22.72 -43.96 12.34
CA GLN A 368 23.77 -42.94 12.50
C GLN A 368 23.14 -41.54 12.39
N SER A 369 23.68 -40.56 13.11
CA SER A 369 23.06 -39.23 13.24
C SER A 369 23.41 -38.30 12.08
N SER A 370 22.65 -38.40 10.98
CA SER A 370 22.66 -37.43 9.88
C SER A 370 21.35 -36.64 9.86
N PRO A 371 21.36 -35.34 9.52
CA PRO A 371 20.12 -34.60 9.30
C PRO A 371 19.34 -35.23 8.12
N PRO A 372 18.00 -35.23 8.15
CA PRO A 372 17.19 -35.79 7.07
C PRO A 372 17.44 -35.03 5.76
N HIS A 373 17.55 -35.77 4.65
CA HIS A 373 17.52 -35.16 3.31
C HIS A 373 16.12 -34.63 3.01
N ILE A 374 15.93 -33.35 3.30
CA ILE A 374 14.75 -32.56 2.95
C ILE A 374 15.11 -31.72 1.70
N PRO A 375 14.19 -31.55 0.72
CA PRO A 375 14.39 -30.61 -0.37
C PRO A 375 14.70 -29.19 0.13
N ILE A 376 15.57 -28.48 -0.59
CA ILE A 376 16.07 -27.16 -0.18
C ILE A 376 15.57 -26.12 -1.18
N GLU A 377 14.61 -25.30 -0.78
CA GLU A 377 14.24 -24.10 -1.54
C GLU A 377 15.30 -23.00 -1.44
N ARG A 378 15.22 -22.00 -2.34
CA ARG A 378 16.08 -20.82 -2.29
C ARG A 378 15.86 -20.06 -0.98
N ARG A 379 16.93 -19.50 -0.40
CA ARG A 379 16.90 -18.81 0.90
C ARG A 379 15.80 -17.75 0.96
N TYR A 380 14.82 -18.00 1.81
CA TYR A 380 13.76 -17.04 2.15
C TYR A 380 14.33 -15.88 2.97
N HIS A 381 13.96 -14.65 2.61
CA HIS A 381 14.47 -13.40 3.22
C HIS A 381 13.38 -12.50 3.80
N GLY A 382 12.14 -12.99 3.94
CA GLY A 382 11.03 -12.26 4.55
C GLY A 382 11.12 -12.17 6.08
N LEU A 383 10.22 -11.37 6.66
CA LEU A 383 10.02 -11.28 8.12
C LEU A 383 9.47 -12.62 8.65
N MET A 384 9.88 -12.99 9.87
CA MET A 384 9.66 -14.33 10.43
C MET A 384 8.71 -14.28 11.64
N ASP A 385 7.52 -14.88 11.55
CA ASP A 385 6.73 -15.13 12.76
C ASP A 385 7.34 -16.29 13.54
N HIS A 386 7.76 -16.01 14.78
CA HIS A 386 8.36 -16.99 15.68
C HIS A 386 7.31 -17.93 16.31
N ASN A 387 6.02 -17.63 16.15
CA ASN A 387 4.89 -18.50 16.46
C ASN A 387 4.36 -19.30 15.25
N SER A 388 4.86 -19.02 14.04
CA SER A 388 4.50 -19.75 12.82
C SER A 388 5.32 -21.04 12.70
N VAL A 389 4.62 -22.18 12.65
CA VAL A 389 5.25 -23.46 12.30
C VAL A 389 5.71 -23.49 10.84
N VAL A 390 5.08 -22.70 9.97
CA VAL A 390 5.45 -22.57 8.55
C VAL A 390 6.79 -21.85 8.43
N ASP A 391 6.98 -20.73 9.15
CA ASP A 391 8.23 -19.98 9.10
C ASP A 391 9.36 -20.69 9.85
N ALA A 392 9.03 -21.43 10.93
CA ALA A 392 9.99 -22.32 11.58
C ALA A 392 10.61 -23.37 10.61
N PHE A 393 9.90 -23.75 9.54
CA PHE A 393 10.41 -24.58 8.44
C PHE A 393 11.15 -23.75 7.38
N LYS A 394 10.60 -22.61 6.93
CA LYS A 394 11.27 -21.70 5.97
C LYS A 394 12.65 -21.24 6.43
N VAL A 395 12.79 -20.89 7.72
CA VAL A 395 14.07 -20.53 8.37
C VAL A 395 15.14 -21.62 8.19
N ARG A 396 14.72 -22.89 8.13
CA ARG A 396 15.59 -24.07 7.99
C ARG A 396 15.78 -24.50 6.53
N GLY A 397 15.15 -23.80 5.58
CA GLY A 397 15.12 -24.19 4.17
C GLY A 397 14.35 -25.49 3.94
N TRP A 398 13.32 -25.78 4.75
CA TRP A 398 12.52 -27.00 4.66
C TRP A 398 11.14 -26.72 4.03
N ASP A 399 10.65 -27.67 3.23
CA ASP A 399 9.29 -27.65 2.67
C ASP A 399 8.23 -27.45 3.76
N SER A 400 7.53 -26.31 3.72
CA SER A 400 6.57 -25.90 4.77
C SER A 400 5.12 -26.34 4.50
N ASP A 401 4.91 -27.15 3.45
CA ASP A 401 3.60 -27.67 3.07
C ASP A 401 2.98 -28.61 4.15
N PRO A 402 1.65 -28.83 4.13
CA PRO A 402 0.98 -29.66 5.15
C PRO A 402 1.48 -31.11 5.22
N ALA A 403 1.85 -31.73 4.09
CA ALA A 403 2.32 -33.11 4.05
C ALA A 403 3.78 -33.24 4.54
N SER A 404 4.65 -32.27 4.22
CA SER A 404 6.01 -32.24 4.76
C SER A 404 6.05 -31.88 6.25
N ARG A 405 5.19 -30.96 6.72
CA ARG A 405 4.99 -30.71 8.16
C ARG A 405 4.42 -31.94 8.88
N ALA A 406 3.50 -32.68 8.28
CA ALA A 406 3.01 -33.95 8.83
C ALA A 406 4.15 -34.98 8.94
N ARG A 407 4.92 -35.17 7.86
CA ARG A 407 6.07 -36.11 7.78
C ARG A 407 7.12 -35.83 8.85
N VAL A 408 7.52 -34.56 9.03
CA VAL A 408 8.49 -34.17 10.06
C VAL A 408 7.93 -34.34 11.47
N GLY A 409 6.66 -33.97 11.73
CA GLY A 409 6.07 -34.18 13.05
C GLY A 409 5.94 -35.66 13.44
N GLN A 410 5.68 -36.55 12.48
CA GLN A 410 5.74 -37.99 12.69
C GLN A 410 7.16 -38.47 13.05
N GLN A 411 8.19 -37.98 12.35
CA GLN A 411 9.60 -38.26 12.66
C GLN A 411 10.03 -37.72 14.03
N LEU A 412 9.43 -36.62 14.49
CA LEU A 412 9.66 -36.01 15.81
C LEU A 412 8.73 -36.55 16.91
N GLY A 413 8.03 -37.67 16.64
CA GLY A 413 7.19 -38.36 17.63
C GLY A 413 6.09 -37.47 18.21
N ILE A 414 5.40 -36.69 17.37
CA ILE A 414 4.28 -35.84 17.76
C ILE A 414 2.98 -36.62 17.58
N SER A 415 2.20 -36.73 18.65
CA SER A 415 0.88 -37.34 18.65
C SER A 415 -0.23 -36.32 18.38
N GLY A 416 -1.25 -36.72 17.63
CA GLY A 416 -2.43 -35.90 17.34
C GLY A 416 -2.67 -35.73 15.84
N THR A 417 -3.65 -34.90 15.49
CA THR A 417 -4.04 -34.68 14.09
C THR A 417 -3.11 -33.67 13.42
N PRO A 418 -2.38 -34.02 12.35
CA PRO A 418 -1.51 -33.08 11.65
C PRO A 418 -2.28 -31.85 11.15
N GLY A 419 -1.64 -30.68 11.21
CA GLY A 419 -2.26 -29.41 10.82
C GLY A 419 -3.17 -28.77 11.87
N SER A 420 -3.60 -29.48 12.92
CA SER A 420 -4.32 -28.89 14.05
C SER A 420 -3.44 -27.89 14.82
N GLY A 421 -4.06 -26.91 15.50
CA GLY A 421 -3.34 -25.87 16.25
C GLY A 421 -2.36 -26.43 17.28
N GLN A 422 -2.80 -27.38 18.11
CA GLN A 422 -1.96 -28.04 19.12
C GLN A 422 -0.77 -28.80 18.48
N TYR A 423 -1.02 -29.53 17.38
CA TYR A 423 0.03 -30.24 16.65
C TYR A 423 1.06 -29.29 16.03
N ASN A 424 0.59 -28.21 15.39
CA ASN A 424 1.45 -27.18 14.80
C ASN A 424 2.31 -26.50 15.88
N ASP A 425 1.75 -26.26 17.06
CA ASP A 425 2.43 -25.58 18.15
C ASP A 425 3.45 -26.49 18.86
N GLU A 426 3.19 -27.79 19.02
CA GLU A 426 4.21 -28.75 19.45
C GLU A 426 5.30 -28.95 18.38
N LEU A 427 4.91 -29.04 17.10
CA LEU A 427 5.83 -29.17 15.98
C LEU A 427 6.79 -27.99 15.89
N ARG A 428 6.28 -26.77 16.01
CA ARG A 428 7.08 -25.56 16.14
C ARG A 428 8.05 -25.66 17.32
N LYS A 429 7.58 -25.97 18.52
CA LYS A 429 8.40 -26.07 19.75
C LYS A 429 9.48 -27.15 19.67
N LYS A 430 9.23 -28.26 18.97
CA LYS A 430 10.23 -29.31 18.72
C LYS A 430 11.22 -28.89 17.62
N VAL A 431 10.75 -28.38 16.48
CA VAL A 431 11.62 -27.92 15.37
C VAL A 431 12.53 -26.77 15.80
N GLN A 432 12.04 -25.85 16.64
CA GLN A 432 12.84 -24.77 17.24
C GLN A 432 13.94 -25.27 18.19
N LYS A 433 13.84 -26.50 18.72
CA LYS A 433 14.86 -27.12 19.60
C LYS A 433 15.96 -27.91 18.87
N PHE A 434 15.87 -28.10 17.55
CA PHE A 434 16.98 -28.67 16.76
C PHE A 434 17.91 -27.56 16.29
N TYR A 435 18.60 -26.93 17.26
CA TYR A 435 19.60 -25.88 17.08
C TYR A 435 20.57 -25.87 18.28
#